data_AF-A0A4S2L495-F1
#
_entry.id   AF-A0A4S2L495-F1
#
_cell.length_a   1.000
_cell.length_b   1.000
_cell.length_c   1.000
_cell.angle_alpha   90.00
_cell.angle_beta   90.00
_cell.angle_gamma   90.00
#
_symmetry.space_group_name_H-M   'P 1'
#
loop_
_entity.id
_entity.type
_entity.pdbx_description
1 polymer ?
#
loop_
_entity_poly.entity_id
_entity_poly.type
_entity_poly.pdbx_seq_one_letter_code
_entity_poly.pdbx_strand_id
1 'polypeptide(L)'
;MSIRHILYRGQKIGYKSWILLQPMPGKHTLLAQLDRYSKEFIIARMKLLHIFLNRIVNHPILSCDKNLYIFLTTKPSEFLVHRKNRGNVLGKVTDSLQNIASTYTMKQRHLEFEQIRDYCTALGEKLSAIDKINHRIHKERQDYLLELHQLHPIFTLWATSEPELAPILLAIAKAVETNAMAHQKLLEDVPNDEREYVSYVEAVKSALSRRDSMQIEYEITVDVLAKRRIEKDQLVGNTSYMIPAQGWGGSLWKAESRDEKLERLGQTIPRLAKQAEILQDRVECANESLRSDFQRWNVEKQQDLKNMLIAMADRHIRHYQQCMNAWEDILTGLKLDGMGSDVNVGPPVKIPV
;
A
#
# COMPACT_ATOMS: atom_id res chain seq x y z
N MET A 1 -7.82 3.52 20.39
CA MET A 1 -7.00 2.31 20.11
C MET A 1 -7.32 1.87 18.69
N SER A 2 -6.33 1.59 17.85
CA SER A 2 -6.52 1.49 16.39
C SER A 2 -6.91 0.07 15.98
N ILE A 3 -7.77 -0.11 14.98
CA ILE A 3 -7.98 -1.36 14.20
C ILE A 3 -6.66 -2.11 13.94
N ARG A 4 -5.57 -1.36 13.73
CA ARG A 4 -4.19 -1.85 13.66
C ARG A 4 -3.85 -2.78 14.82
N HIS A 5 -4.14 -2.42 16.07
CA HIS A 5 -3.76 -3.26 17.22
C HIS A 5 -4.52 -4.59 17.30
N ILE A 6 -5.70 -4.69 16.67
CA ILE A 6 -6.50 -5.92 16.63
C ILE A 6 -6.07 -6.78 15.44
N LEU A 7 -5.92 -6.18 14.25
CA LEU A 7 -5.55 -6.90 13.04
C LEU A 7 -4.04 -7.11 12.90
N TYR A 8 -3.19 -6.10 13.12
CA TYR A 8 -1.71 -6.23 13.01
C TYR A 8 -1.06 -7.04 14.15
N ARG A 9 -1.63 -7.07 15.38
CA ARG A 9 -1.11 -8.02 16.39
C ARG A 9 -1.50 -9.45 16.06
N GLY A 10 -2.67 -9.68 15.47
CA GLY A 10 -3.00 -10.98 14.85
C GLY A 10 -2.04 -11.31 13.70
N GLN A 11 -1.76 -10.34 12.83
CA GLN A 11 -0.88 -10.47 11.67
C GLN A 11 0.59 -10.73 12.03
N LYS A 12 1.07 -10.27 13.20
CA LYS A 12 2.43 -10.56 13.71
C LYS A 12 2.51 -11.83 14.57
N ILE A 13 1.40 -12.38 15.08
CA ILE A 13 1.43 -13.40 16.14
C ILE A 13 0.70 -14.70 15.76
N GLY A 14 -0.09 -14.76 14.69
CA GLY A 14 -0.68 -16.04 14.28
C GLY A 14 -1.51 -16.03 13.01
N TYR A 15 -1.28 -17.05 12.19
CA TYR A 15 -2.18 -17.63 11.18
C TYR A 15 -2.81 -16.75 10.09
N LYS A 16 -2.53 -15.44 10.00
CA LYS A 16 -3.10 -14.54 8.97
C LYS A 16 -2.13 -13.45 8.47
N SER A 17 -0.82 -13.70 8.54
CA SER A 17 0.22 -12.69 8.21
C SER A 17 0.31 -12.35 6.71
N TRP A 18 -0.23 -13.22 5.87
CA TRP A 18 -0.03 -13.24 4.42
C TRP A 18 -1.16 -12.60 3.62
N ILE A 19 -2.18 -12.03 4.29
CA ILE A 19 -3.32 -11.43 3.61
C ILE A 19 -2.96 -10.08 2.99
N LEU A 20 -3.36 -9.87 1.73
CA LEU A 20 -3.15 -8.65 0.95
C LEU A 20 -4.11 -7.53 1.39
N LEU A 21 -3.74 -6.82 2.46
CA LEU A 21 -4.50 -5.67 2.97
C LEU A 21 -3.82 -4.35 2.62
N GLN A 22 -4.63 -3.37 2.21
CA GLN A 22 -4.18 -1.99 2.12
C GLN A 22 -3.61 -1.53 3.48
N PRO A 23 -2.48 -0.82 3.48
CA PRO A 23 -1.92 -0.31 4.72
C PRO A 23 -2.89 0.73 5.26
N MET A 24 -3.15 0.68 6.57
CA MET A 24 -3.91 1.75 7.19
C MET A 24 -3.19 3.08 7.04
N PRO A 25 -3.92 4.21 6.94
CA PRO A 25 -3.31 5.53 6.85
C PRO A 25 -2.22 5.68 7.91
N GLY A 26 -1.06 6.15 7.46
CA GLY A 26 0.18 6.17 8.24
C GLY A 26 0.00 6.77 9.63
N LYS A 27 0.77 6.26 10.60
CA LYS A 27 1.01 7.02 11.82
C LYS A 27 2.07 8.06 11.45
N HIS A 28 1.73 9.32 11.67
CA HIS A 28 2.50 10.54 11.46
C HIS A 28 4.03 10.32 11.36
N THR A 29 4.64 10.72 10.25
CA THR A 29 6.03 11.17 10.22
C THR A 29 6.16 12.37 11.17
N LEU A 30 7.31 12.59 11.82
CA LEU A 30 7.48 13.67 12.82
C LEU A 30 7.07 15.07 12.31
N LEU A 31 7.18 15.32 11.00
CA LEU A 31 6.74 16.55 10.34
C LEU A 31 5.20 16.68 10.16
N ALA A 32 4.46 15.56 10.22
CA ALA A 32 3.00 15.51 10.09
C ALA A 32 2.25 15.72 11.44
N GLN A 33 2.95 16.17 12.49
CA GLN A 33 2.34 16.57 13.76
C GLN A 33 1.68 17.95 13.71
N LEU A 34 2.15 18.84 12.81
CA LEU A 34 1.60 20.19 12.65
C LEU A 34 0.23 20.20 11.96
N ASP A 35 -0.08 19.19 11.14
CA ASP A 35 -1.27 19.17 10.28
C ASP A 35 -2.34 18.12 10.68
N ARG A 36 -2.31 17.67 11.94
CA ARG A 36 -3.11 16.53 12.41
C ARG A 36 -4.63 16.75 12.39
N TYR A 37 -5.06 18.00 12.36
CA TYR A 37 -6.47 18.40 12.39
C TYR A 37 -6.91 19.18 11.15
N SER A 38 -6.08 19.22 10.09
CA SER A 38 -6.56 19.79 8.83
C SER A 38 -7.73 19.01 8.30
N LYS A 39 -8.66 19.73 7.68
CA LYS A 39 -9.87 19.15 7.10
C LYS A 39 -9.49 18.14 6.02
N GLU A 40 -8.45 18.46 5.25
CA GLU A 40 -7.88 17.66 4.17
C GLU A 40 -7.32 16.34 4.71
N PHE A 41 -6.54 16.39 5.80
CA PHE A 41 -6.01 15.19 6.45
C PHE A 41 -7.13 14.29 7.00
N ILE A 42 -8.14 14.88 7.65
CA ILE A 42 -9.26 14.12 8.23
C ILE A 42 -10.10 13.44 7.13
N ILE A 43 -10.39 14.16 6.04
CA ILE A 43 -11.15 13.62 4.90
C ILE A 43 -10.38 12.48 4.24
N ALA A 44 -9.09 12.67 3.94
CA ALA A 44 -8.25 11.63 3.36
C ALA A 44 -8.18 10.39 4.26
N ARG A 45 -8.01 10.59 5.58
CA ARG A 45 -8.03 9.50 6.56
C ARG A 45 -9.37 8.77 6.60
N MET A 46 -10.49 9.48 6.53
CA MET A 46 -11.82 8.89 6.53
C MET A 46 -12.04 8.04 5.27
N LYS A 47 -11.68 8.55 4.09
CA LYS A 47 -11.74 7.82 2.81
C LYS A 47 -10.93 6.53 2.88
N LEU A 48 -9.67 6.62 3.31
CA LEU A 48 -8.78 5.47 3.44
C LEU A 48 -9.28 4.42 4.44
N LEU A 49 -9.83 4.85 5.57
CA LEU A 49 -10.43 3.94 6.55
C LEU A 49 -11.68 3.24 6.00
N HIS A 50 -12.50 3.97 5.24
CA HIS A 50 -13.67 3.40 4.59
C HIS A 50 -13.28 2.34 3.56
N ILE A 51 -12.33 2.64 2.67
CA ILE A 51 -11.82 1.68 1.68
C ILE A 51 -11.23 0.46 2.40
N PHE A 52 -10.42 0.67 3.45
CA PHE A 52 -9.82 -0.39 4.24
C PHE A 52 -10.88 -1.31 4.88
N LEU A 53 -11.91 -0.74 5.51
CA LEU A 53 -13.00 -1.51 6.11
C LEU A 53 -13.80 -2.29 5.07
N ASN A 54 -14.15 -1.68 3.94
CA ASN A 54 -14.87 -2.36 2.87
C ASN A 54 -14.07 -3.56 2.34
N ARG A 55 -12.76 -3.41 2.14
CA ARG A 55 -11.88 -4.51 1.71
C ARG A 55 -11.84 -5.65 2.72
N ILE A 56 -11.84 -5.36 4.02
CA ILE A 56 -11.91 -6.40 5.06
C ILE A 56 -13.25 -7.13 5.02
N VAL A 57 -14.35 -6.39 4.96
CA VAL A 57 -15.70 -6.97 4.99
C VAL A 57 -15.99 -7.77 3.72
N ASN A 58 -15.42 -7.39 2.59
CA ASN A 58 -15.56 -8.14 1.33
C ASN A 58 -14.58 -9.33 1.22
N HIS A 59 -13.64 -9.48 2.14
CA HIS A 59 -12.69 -10.57 2.12
C HIS A 59 -13.30 -11.86 2.72
N PRO A 60 -13.28 -13.01 2.01
CA PRO A 60 -13.92 -14.25 2.48
C PRO A 60 -13.44 -14.74 3.86
N ILE A 61 -12.14 -14.67 4.14
CA ILE A 61 -11.55 -15.12 5.41
C ILE A 61 -11.61 -14.06 6.53
N LEU A 62 -11.47 -12.76 6.21
CA LEU A 62 -11.45 -11.70 7.23
C LEU A 62 -12.85 -11.29 7.69
N SER A 63 -13.84 -11.33 6.79
CA SER A 63 -15.24 -11.03 7.11
C SER A 63 -15.78 -11.95 8.21
N CYS A 64 -15.33 -13.20 8.24
CA CYS A 64 -15.68 -14.18 9.27
C CYS A 64 -14.87 -14.06 10.58
N ASP A 65 -13.99 -13.06 10.72
CA ASP A 65 -13.16 -12.92 11.92
C ASP A 65 -13.99 -12.44 13.12
N LYS A 66 -14.01 -13.24 14.20
CA LYS A 66 -14.69 -12.90 15.46
C LYS A 66 -14.22 -11.55 16.02
N ASN A 67 -12.97 -11.18 15.81
CA ASN A 67 -12.42 -9.90 16.27
C ASN A 67 -12.96 -8.71 15.48
N LEU A 68 -13.21 -8.90 14.18
CA LEU A 68 -13.84 -7.88 13.35
C LEU A 68 -15.29 -7.71 13.77
N TYR A 69 -16.02 -8.80 13.99
CA TYR A 69 -17.39 -8.76 14.48
C TYR A 69 -17.49 -7.97 15.79
N ILE A 70 -16.69 -8.34 16.80
CA ILE A 70 -16.61 -7.61 18.08
C ILE A 70 -16.26 -6.13 17.85
N PHE A 71 -15.30 -5.83 16.97
CA PHE A 71 -14.92 -4.45 16.69
C PHE A 71 -16.08 -3.62 16.10
N LEU A 72 -16.91 -4.22 15.24
CA LEU A 72 -18.02 -3.53 14.57
C LEU A 72 -19.29 -3.45 15.42
N THR A 73 -19.56 -4.45 16.27
CA THR A 73 -20.84 -4.56 16.99
C THR A 73 -20.79 -4.17 18.47
N THR A 74 -19.61 -4.18 19.09
CA THR A 74 -19.48 -4.01 20.55
C THR A 74 -19.54 -2.54 20.96
N LYS A 75 -20.29 -2.25 22.04
CA LYS A 75 -20.36 -0.91 22.62
C LYS A 75 -19.01 -0.50 23.25
N PRO A 76 -18.65 0.80 23.31
CA PRO A 76 -17.35 1.25 23.81
C PRO A 76 -16.96 0.73 25.21
N SER A 77 -17.94 0.52 26.09
CA SER A 77 -17.77 0.00 27.46
C SER A 77 -17.36 -1.47 27.49
N GLU A 78 -17.94 -2.31 26.64
CA GLU A 78 -17.66 -3.75 26.52
C GLU A 78 -16.33 -4.02 25.81
N PHE A 79 -15.92 -3.12 24.91
CA PHE A 79 -14.66 -3.20 24.18
C PHE A 79 -13.42 -3.14 25.08
N LEU A 80 -13.51 -2.38 26.18
CA LEU A 80 -12.44 -2.24 27.19
C LEU A 80 -12.17 -3.56 27.95
N VAL A 81 -13.20 -4.40 28.13
CA VAL A 81 -13.10 -5.70 28.81
C VAL A 81 -12.43 -6.73 27.89
N HIS A 82 -12.82 -6.78 26.61
CA HIS A 82 -12.16 -7.63 25.60
C HIS A 82 -10.69 -7.28 25.36
N ARG A 83 -10.30 -6.01 25.57
CA ARG A 83 -8.91 -5.55 25.54
C ARG A 83 -8.09 -6.08 26.72
N LYS A 84 -8.66 -6.07 27.93
CA LYS A 84 -7.95 -6.45 29.17
C LYS A 84 -7.75 -7.97 29.28
N ASN A 85 -8.69 -8.76 28.74
CA ASN A 85 -8.59 -10.23 28.70
C ASN A 85 -7.55 -10.78 27.71
N ARG A 86 -7.00 -9.95 26.79
CA ARG A 86 -5.93 -10.34 25.86
C ARG A 86 -4.56 -9.80 26.28
N GLY A 87 -4.22 -10.08 27.54
CA GLY A 87 -2.97 -9.70 28.18
C GLY A 87 -1.71 -10.07 27.39
N ASN A 88 -0.63 -9.36 27.74
CA ASN A 88 0.69 -9.33 27.11
C ASN A 88 1.38 -10.70 26.98
N VAL A 89 1.07 -11.47 25.94
CA VAL A 89 1.96 -12.57 25.52
C VAL A 89 3.04 -11.99 24.60
N LEU A 90 4.01 -11.31 25.21
CA LEU A 90 5.30 -11.05 24.57
C LEU A 90 6.15 -12.31 24.77
N GLY A 91 5.97 -13.29 23.88
CA GLY A 91 6.88 -14.42 23.76
C GLY A 91 8.22 -13.92 23.25
N LYS A 92 9.17 -13.65 24.15
CA LYS A 92 10.58 -13.41 23.82
C LYS A 92 11.25 -14.75 23.51
N VAL A 93 11.08 -15.28 22.30
CA VAL A 93 11.89 -16.40 21.79
C VAL A 93 12.03 -16.29 20.27
N THR A 94 12.89 -15.40 19.74
CA THR A 94 13.27 -15.45 18.31
C THR A 94 14.70 -15.01 17.97
N ASP A 95 15.49 -14.47 18.91
CA ASP A 95 16.73 -13.77 18.53
C ASP A 95 17.84 -14.65 17.93
N SER A 96 17.84 -15.97 18.14
CA SER A 96 18.91 -16.85 17.63
C SER A 96 18.75 -17.29 16.17
N LEU A 97 17.53 -17.34 15.63
CA LEU A 97 17.29 -17.71 14.21
C LEU A 97 17.32 -16.50 13.28
N GLN A 98 17.04 -15.31 13.81
CA GLN A 98 16.89 -14.08 13.03
C GLN A 98 18.21 -13.61 12.39
N ASN A 99 19.34 -13.85 13.04
CA ASN A 99 20.68 -13.51 12.51
C ASN A 99 21.17 -14.47 11.41
N ILE A 100 20.68 -15.71 11.37
CA ILE A 100 21.04 -16.69 10.32
C ILE A 100 20.10 -16.53 9.12
N ALA A 101 18.84 -16.14 9.37
CA ALA A 101 17.84 -15.91 8.32
C ALA A 101 18.17 -14.73 7.40
N SER A 102 18.94 -13.73 7.84
CA SER A 102 19.26 -12.54 7.04
C SER A 102 20.34 -12.76 5.97
N THR A 103 21.19 -13.79 6.12
CA THR A 103 22.23 -14.17 5.15
C THR A 103 21.86 -15.41 4.33
N TYR A 104 20.76 -16.06 4.67
CA TYR A 104 20.28 -17.25 3.99
C TYR A 104 19.59 -16.89 2.67
N THR A 105 20.06 -17.49 1.57
CA THR A 105 19.40 -17.36 0.27
C THR A 105 18.36 -18.46 0.12
N MET A 106 17.08 -18.06 -0.04
CA MET A 106 15.97 -18.98 -0.27
C MET A 106 16.24 -19.88 -1.48
N LYS A 107 16.19 -21.20 -1.25
CA LYS A 107 16.49 -22.22 -2.25
C LYS A 107 15.27 -22.53 -3.12
N GLN A 108 14.10 -22.72 -2.51
CA GLN A 108 12.87 -22.98 -3.26
C GLN A 108 12.19 -21.67 -3.65
N ARG A 109 12.48 -21.22 -4.88
CA ARG A 109 11.79 -20.07 -5.47
C ARG A 109 10.60 -20.54 -6.30
N HIS A 110 9.43 -20.16 -5.84
CA HIS A 110 8.20 -20.31 -6.60
C HIS A 110 8.11 -19.18 -7.64
N LEU A 111 8.28 -19.52 -8.93
CA LEU A 111 8.31 -18.59 -10.05
C LEU A 111 7.08 -17.66 -10.11
N GLU A 112 5.90 -18.18 -9.75
CA GLU A 112 4.65 -17.40 -9.72
C GLU A 112 4.77 -16.15 -8.83
N PHE A 113 5.38 -16.25 -7.65
CA PHE A 113 5.49 -15.12 -6.73
C PHE A 113 6.61 -14.15 -7.12
N GLU A 114 7.62 -14.61 -7.85
CA GLU A 114 8.63 -13.73 -8.43
C GLU A 114 8.02 -12.87 -9.54
N GLN A 115 7.24 -13.48 -10.44
CA GLN A 115 6.50 -12.74 -11.47
C GLN A 115 5.55 -11.70 -10.87
N ILE A 116 4.85 -12.06 -9.79
CA ILE A 116 4.00 -11.13 -9.05
C ILE A 116 4.81 -9.96 -8.47
N ARG A 117 5.96 -10.23 -7.86
CA ARG A 117 6.84 -9.21 -7.28
C ARG A 117 7.39 -8.26 -8.35
N ASP A 118 7.80 -8.78 -9.49
CA ASP A 118 8.32 -7.99 -10.60
C ASP A 118 7.22 -7.11 -11.19
N TYR A 119 6.01 -7.66 -11.36
CA TYR A 119 4.82 -6.90 -11.75
C TYR A 119 4.50 -5.77 -10.76
N CYS A 120 4.49 -6.06 -9.45
CA CYS A 120 4.24 -5.05 -8.42
C CYS A 120 5.31 -3.95 -8.44
N THR A 121 6.56 -4.29 -8.70
CA THR A 121 7.65 -3.31 -8.80
C THR A 121 7.43 -2.39 -10.00
N ALA A 122 7.18 -2.95 -11.19
CA ALA A 122 6.89 -2.18 -12.38
C ALA A 122 5.62 -1.31 -12.21
N LEU A 123 4.55 -1.86 -11.64
CA LEU A 123 3.32 -1.10 -11.37
C LEU A 123 3.56 0.07 -10.42
N GLY A 124 4.31 -0.15 -9.33
CA GLY A 124 4.67 0.90 -8.37
C GLY A 124 5.50 2.02 -8.99
N GLU A 125 6.44 1.70 -9.87
CA GLU A 125 7.21 2.68 -10.65
C GLU A 125 6.32 3.49 -11.59
N LYS A 126 5.41 2.84 -12.33
CA LYS A 126 4.47 3.54 -13.23
C LYS A 126 3.53 4.46 -12.46
N LEU A 127 2.96 4.01 -11.35
CA LEU A 127 2.10 4.85 -10.50
C LEU A 127 2.86 6.03 -9.90
N SER A 128 4.11 5.81 -9.48
CA SER A 128 4.98 6.88 -8.98
C SER A 128 5.34 7.90 -10.07
N ALA A 129 5.50 7.44 -11.31
CA ALA A 129 5.71 8.33 -12.45
C ALA A 129 4.46 9.17 -12.75
N ILE A 130 3.26 8.57 -12.69
CA ILE A 130 1.99 9.29 -12.83
C ILE A 130 1.86 10.35 -11.73
N ASP A 131 2.12 10.01 -10.46
CA ASP A 131 2.07 10.97 -9.34
C ASP A 131 2.99 12.18 -9.60
N LYS A 132 4.23 11.94 -10.05
CA LYS A 132 5.19 13.01 -10.37
C LYS A 132 4.71 13.90 -11.52
N ILE A 133 4.17 13.30 -12.58
CA ILE A 133 3.63 14.05 -13.73
C ILE A 133 2.43 14.88 -13.30
N ASN A 134 1.50 14.31 -12.51
CA ASN A 134 0.35 15.02 -11.98
C ASN A 134 0.76 16.21 -11.10
N HIS A 135 1.78 16.05 -10.25
CA HIS A 135 2.31 17.17 -9.45
C HIS A 135 2.90 18.27 -10.32
N ARG A 136 3.62 17.91 -11.39
CA ARG A 136 4.16 18.89 -12.34
C ARG A 136 3.05 19.63 -13.08
N ILE A 137 2.05 18.92 -13.59
CA ILE A 137 0.87 19.52 -14.26
C ILE A 137 0.11 20.42 -13.30
N HIS A 138 -0.05 20.02 -12.03
CA HIS A 138 -0.71 20.84 -11.01
C HIS A 138 0.03 22.16 -10.80
N LYS A 139 1.38 22.11 -10.69
CA LYS A 139 2.21 23.32 -10.60
C LYS A 139 2.08 24.21 -11.84
N GLU A 140 2.19 23.65 -13.04
CA GLU A 140 2.04 24.41 -14.29
C GLU A 140 0.65 25.06 -14.40
N ARG A 141 -0.41 24.37 -13.96
CA ARG A 141 -1.77 24.92 -13.89
C ARG A 141 -1.91 26.02 -12.84
N GLN A 142 -1.18 25.93 -11.73
CA GLN A 142 -1.14 26.97 -10.71
C GLN A 142 -0.48 28.24 -11.26
N ASP A 143 0.63 28.09 -12.00
CA ASP A 143 1.30 29.20 -12.66
C ASP A 143 0.38 29.85 -13.73
N TYR A 144 -0.31 29.04 -14.53
CA TYR A 144 -1.30 29.53 -15.51
C TYR A 144 -2.47 30.29 -14.85
N LEU A 145 -2.96 29.84 -13.69
CA LEU A 145 -4.00 30.56 -12.96
C LEU A 145 -3.54 31.96 -12.53
N LEU A 146 -2.27 32.12 -12.14
CA LEU A 146 -1.72 33.43 -11.81
C LEU A 146 -1.72 34.36 -13.02
N GLU A 147 -1.38 33.85 -14.21
CA GLU A 147 -1.45 34.61 -15.46
C GLU A 147 -2.89 35.04 -15.79
N LEU A 148 -3.86 34.13 -15.66
CA LEU A 148 -5.28 34.45 -15.88
C LEU A 148 -5.77 35.58 -14.94
N HIS A 149 -5.37 35.56 -13.67
CA HIS A 149 -5.69 36.63 -12.72
C HIS A 149 -5.04 37.98 -13.09
N GLN A 150 -3.91 37.98 -13.78
CA GLN A 150 -3.28 39.20 -14.28
C GLN A 150 -3.93 39.73 -15.57
N LEU A 151 -4.46 38.84 -16.41
CA LEU A 151 -5.10 39.23 -17.67
C LEU A 151 -6.41 39.99 -17.47
N HIS A 152 -7.24 39.60 -16.49
CA HIS A 152 -8.49 40.31 -16.19
C HIS A 152 -8.30 41.84 -15.99
N PRO A 153 -7.44 42.31 -15.06
CA PRO A 153 -7.23 43.75 -14.87
C PRO A 153 -6.58 44.45 -16.07
N ILE A 154 -5.80 43.74 -16.90
CA ILE A 154 -5.22 44.30 -18.12
C ILE A 154 -6.33 44.63 -19.13
N PHE A 155 -7.25 43.70 -19.37
CA PHE A 155 -8.37 43.91 -20.29
C PHE A 155 -9.33 45.00 -19.79
N THR A 156 -9.59 45.07 -18.49
CA THR A 156 -10.43 46.16 -17.93
C THR A 156 -9.74 47.51 -18.04
N LEU A 157 -8.42 47.59 -17.84
CA LEU A 157 -7.66 48.83 -18.05
C LEU A 157 -7.69 49.27 -19.52
N TRP A 158 -7.47 48.36 -20.46
CA TRP A 158 -7.56 48.67 -21.89
C TRP A 158 -8.95 49.15 -22.29
N ALA A 159 -10.01 48.57 -21.72
CA ALA A 159 -11.38 49.04 -21.95
C ALA A 159 -11.60 50.49 -21.51
N THR A 160 -10.87 50.98 -20.49
CA THR A 160 -10.93 52.41 -20.10
C THR A 160 -10.20 53.34 -21.07
N SER A 161 -9.21 52.80 -21.80
CA SER A 161 -8.38 53.57 -22.74
C SER A 161 -8.98 53.60 -24.15
N GLU A 162 -9.70 52.54 -24.54
CA GLU A 162 -10.25 52.33 -25.88
C GLU A 162 -11.79 52.22 -25.83
N PRO A 163 -12.52 53.35 -25.80
CA PRO A 163 -13.98 53.35 -25.58
C PRO A 163 -14.77 52.63 -26.67
N GLU A 164 -14.28 52.58 -27.92
CA GLU A 164 -14.93 51.86 -29.02
C GLU A 164 -14.85 50.34 -28.88
N LEU A 165 -13.74 49.84 -28.29
CA LEU A 165 -13.52 48.40 -28.06
C LEU A 165 -13.94 47.96 -26.66
N ALA A 166 -14.31 48.90 -25.78
CA ALA A 166 -14.61 48.65 -24.38
C ALA A 166 -15.60 47.50 -24.14
N PRO A 167 -16.72 47.36 -24.89
CA PRO A 167 -17.65 46.25 -24.68
C PRO A 167 -16.99 44.87 -24.90
N ILE A 168 -16.20 44.73 -25.96
CA ILE A 168 -15.50 43.48 -26.30
C ILE A 168 -14.39 43.20 -25.28
N LEU A 169 -13.62 44.21 -24.90
CA LEU A 169 -12.54 44.08 -23.92
C LEU A 169 -13.06 43.67 -22.53
N LEU A 170 -14.17 44.28 -22.07
CA LEU A 170 -14.82 43.88 -20.82
C LEU A 170 -15.42 42.47 -20.90
N ALA A 171 -15.95 42.09 -22.05
CA ALA A 171 -16.48 40.75 -22.27
C ALA A 171 -15.35 39.68 -22.22
N ILE A 172 -14.19 39.96 -22.82
CA ILE A 172 -12.99 39.12 -22.70
C ILE A 172 -12.53 39.05 -21.24
N ALA A 173 -12.47 40.17 -20.53
CA ALA A 173 -12.06 40.20 -19.12
C ALA A 173 -12.94 39.29 -18.24
N LYS A 174 -14.26 39.28 -18.49
CA LYS A 174 -15.22 38.41 -17.80
C LYS A 174 -15.03 36.92 -18.17
N ALA A 175 -14.80 36.61 -19.43
CA ALA A 175 -14.49 35.24 -19.86
C ALA A 175 -13.21 34.72 -19.19
N VAL A 176 -12.15 35.54 -19.16
CA VAL A 176 -10.89 35.21 -18.48
C VAL A 176 -11.08 34.96 -17.00
N GLU A 177 -11.85 35.80 -16.30
CA GLU A 177 -12.18 35.61 -14.88
C GLU A 177 -12.94 34.30 -14.64
N THR A 178 -13.92 33.98 -15.49
CA THR A 178 -14.70 32.74 -15.37
C THR A 178 -13.83 31.51 -15.62
N ASN A 179 -12.91 31.57 -16.59
CA ASN A 179 -11.90 30.54 -16.82
C ASN A 179 -10.98 30.38 -15.59
N ALA A 180 -10.55 31.49 -14.99
CA ALA A 180 -9.71 31.46 -13.79
C ALA A 180 -10.42 30.75 -12.62
N MET A 181 -11.71 31.04 -12.40
CA MET A 181 -12.53 30.33 -11.41
C MET A 181 -12.63 28.82 -11.69
N ALA A 182 -12.80 28.43 -12.97
CA ALA A 182 -12.82 27.02 -13.37
C ALA A 182 -11.47 26.33 -13.14
N HIS A 183 -10.35 27.01 -13.37
CA HIS A 183 -9.01 26.53 -13.07
C HIS A 183 -8.77 26.41 -11.55
N GLN A 184 -9.20 27.40 -10.76
CA GLN A 184 -9.10 27.36 -9.31
C GLN A 184 -9.81 26.13 -8.73
N LYS A 185 -11.05 25.88 -9.17
CA LYS A 185 -11.82 24.69 -8.76
C LYS A 185 -11.11 23.37 -9.12
N LEU A 186 -10.44 23.32 -10.27
CA LEU A 186 -9.60 22.18 -10.67
C LEU A 186 -8.31 22.07 -9.85
N LEU A 187 -7.82 23.13 -9.22
CA LEU A 187 -6.64 23.06 -8.37
C LEU A 187 -6.95 22.65 -6.93
N GLU A 188 -8.15 22.97 -6.43
CA GLU A 188 -8.58 22.66 -5.05
C GLU A 188 -8.83 21.15 -4.82
N ASP A 189 -9.30 20.43 -5.83
CA ASP A 189 -9.69 19.00 -5.71
C ASP A 189 -8.55 18.04 -6.14
N VAL A 190 -7.37 18.16 -5.53
CA VAL A 190 -6.19 17.34 -5.88
C VAL A 190 -6.43 15.86 -5.48
N PRO A 191 -6.51 14.93 -6.46
CA PRO A 191 -6.60 13.51 -6.14
C PRO A 191 -5.29 13.04 -5.49
N ASN A 192 -5.39 12.17 -4.49
CA ASN A 192 -4.24 11.49 -3.88
C ASN A 192 -4.25 9.98 -4.18
N ASP A 193 -5.10 9.56 -5.11
CA ASP A 193 -5.48 8.17 -5.29
C ASP A 193 -4.30 7.33 -5.81
N GLU A 194 -3.43 7.91 -6.66
CA GLU A 194 -2.23 7.23 -7.16
C GLU A 194 -1.22 6.96 -6.04
N ARG A 195 -0.97 7.95 -5.16
CA ARG A 195 -0.06 7.82 -4.02
C ARG A 195 -0.58 6.79 -3.01
N GLU A 196 -1.89 6.79 -2.77
CA GLU A 196 -2.55 5.78 -1.95
C GLU A 196 -2.39 4.39 -2.57
N TYR A 197 -2.54 4.28 -3.90
CA TYR A 197 -2.37 3.02 -4.61
C TYR A 197 -0.92 2.51 -4.59
N VAL A 198 0.08 3.39 -4.69
CA VAL A 198 1.50 3.03 -4.48
C VAL A 198 1.70 2.40 -3.10
N SER A 199 1.10 2.99 -2.06
CA SER A 199 1.16 2.42 -0.70
C SER A 199 0.51 1.04 -0.63
N TYR A 200 -0.56 0.80 -1.39
CA TYR A 200 -1.16 -0.53 -1.48
C TYR A 200 -0.23 -1.55 -2.13
N VAL A 201 0.38 -1.20 -3.26
CA VAL A 201 1.34 -2.05 -3.95
C VAL A 201 2.52 -2.42 -3.04
N GLU A 202 3.00 -1.48 -2.21
CA GLU A 202 4.04 -1.76 -1.21
C GLU A 202 3.57 -2.71 -0.09
N ALA A 203 2.28 -2.66 0.29
CA ALA A 203 1.73 -3.63 1.22
C ALA A 203 1.64 -5.04 0.62
N VAL A 204 1.36 -5.16 -0.69
CA VAL A 204 1.42 -6.43 -1.42
C VAL A 204 2.85 -6.98 -1.46
N LYS A 205 3.83 -6.14 -1.81
CA LYS A 205 5.25 -6.51 -1.76
C LYS A 205 5.67 -6.96 -0.36
N SER A 206 5.24 -6.25 0.68
CA SER A 206 5.50 -6.62 2.07
C SER A 206 4.90 -7.98 2.45
N ALA A 207 3.75 -8.35 1.90
CA ALA A 207 3.16 -9.68 2.12
C ALA A 207 3.98 -10.79 1.46
N LEU A 208 4.48 -10.58 0.24
CA LEU A 208 5.41 -11.49 -0.43
C LEU A 208 6.70 -11.68 0.37
N SER A 209 7.30 -10.59 0.88
CA SER A 209 8.50 -10.68 1.73
C SER A 209 8.27 -11.44 3.04
N ARG A 210 7.08 -11.34 3.62
CA ARG A 210 6.71 -12.14 4.81
C ARG A 210 6.60 -13.63 4.47
N ARG A 211 6.03 -13.98 3.32
CA ARG A 211 6.01 -15.35 2.81
C ARG A 211 7.44 -15.87 2.63
N ASP A 212 8.30 -15.11 1.97
CA ASP A 212 9.69 -15.50 1.74
C ASP A 212 10.43 -15.74 3.08
N SER A 213 10.15 -14.91 4.10
CA SER A 213 10.69 -15.12 5.46
C SER A 213 10.23 -16.44 6.09
N MET A 214 8.96 -16.84 5.89
CA MET A 214 8.43 -18.11 6.37
C MET A 214 9.06 -19.30 5.64
N GLN A 215 9.25 -19.19 4.32
CA GLN A 215 9.95 -20.21 3.53
C GLN A 215 11.40 -20.38 4.01
N ILE A 216 12.13 -19.29 4.24
CA ILE A 216 13.50 -19.32 4.75
C ILE A 216 13.56 -19.97 6.14
N GLU A 217 12.62 -19.64 7.04
CA GLU A 217 12.55 -20.25 8.37
C GLU A 217 12.35 -21.78 8.30
N TYR A 218 11.49 -22.24 7.39
CA TYR A 218 11.30 -23.66 7.11
C TYR A 218 12.58 -24.32 6.57
N GLU A 219 13.18 -23.76 5.52
CA GLU A 219 14.37 -24.30 4.87
C GLU A 219 15.57 -24.40 5.83
N ILE A 220 15.80 -23.37 6.66
CA ILE A 220 16.82 -23.40 7.71
C ILE A 220 16.56 -24.51 8.71
N THR A 221 15.31 -24.68 9.15
CA THR A 221 14.94 -25.72 10.12
C THR A 221 15.17 -27.12 9.55
N VAL A 222 14.83 -27.34 8.28
CA VAL A 222 15.08 -28.60 7.55
C VAL A 222 16.58 -28.85 7.39
N ASP A 223 17.36 -27.84 6.98
CA ASP A 223 18.82 -27.95 6.83
C ASP A 223 19.49 -28.29 8.18
N VAL A 224 19.06 -27.65 9.27
CA VAL A 224 19.56 -27.95 10.63
C VAL A 224 19.17 -29.36 11.04
N LEU A 225 17.92 -29.77 10.82
CA LEU A 225 17.45 -31.13 11.10
C LEU A 225 18.28 -32.18 10.35
N ALA A 226 18.56 -31.96 9.06
CA ALA A 226 19.37 -32.85 8.24
C ALA A 226 20.80 -32.99 8.80
N LYS A 227 21.44 -31.87 9.16
CA LYS A 227 22.77 -31.88 9.81
C LYS A 227 22.78 -32.67 11.11
N ARG A 228 21.75 -32.53 11.96
CA ARG A 228 21.63 -33.28 13.22
C ARG A 228 21.40 -34.78 13.01
N ARG A 229 20.66 -35.17 11.95
CA ARG A 229 20.50 -36.58 11.56
C ARG A 229 21.82 -37.19 11.13
N ILE A 230 22.57 -36.50 10.26
CA ILE A 230 23.90 -36.94 9.82
C ILE A 230 24.86 -37.05 11.01
N GLU A 231 24.86 -36.09 11.94
CA GLU A 231 25.68 -36.14 13.16
C GLU A 231 25.35 -37.37 14.02
N LYS A 232 24.06 -37.69 14.18
CA LYS A 232 23.62 -38.89 14.90
C LYS A 232 24.07 -40.17 14.18
N ASP A 233 23.89 -40.24 12.86
CA ASP A 233 24.23 -41.41 12.06
C ASP A 233 25.75 -41.67 12.07
N GLN A 234 26.57 -40.61 12.05
CA GLN A 234 28.02 -40.70 12.22
C GLN A 234 28.39 -41.25 13.60
N LEU A 235 27.76 -40.76 14.68
CA LEU A 235 28.04 -41.24 16.05
C LEU A 235 27.59 -42.68 16.29
N VAL A 236 26.53 -43.12 15.61
CA VAL A 236 26.04 -44.51 15.65
C VAL A 236 26.92 -45.42 14.79
N GLY A 237 27.27 -45.00 13.57
CA GLY A 237 28.05 -45.76 12.59
C GLY A 237 29.55 -45.89 12.91
N ASN A 238 30.11 -45.04 13.77
CA ASN A 238 31.51 -45.13 14.22
C ASN A 238 31.75 -46.26 15.24
N THR A 239 31.05 -47.40 15.12
CA THR A 239 31.15 -48.56 16.02
C THR A 239 32.43 -49.38 15.83
N SER A 240 33.40 -48.93 15.03
CA SER A 240 34.63 -49.67 14.73
C SER A 240 35.89 -48.87 15.09
N TYR A 241 36.58 -49.38 16.12
CA TYR A 241 37.98 -49.18 16.50
C TYR A 241 38.42 -47.79 17.01
N MET A 242 38.39 -47.59 18.33
CA MET A 242 39.34 -46.70 19.01
C MET A 242 39.92 -47.41 20.25
N ILE A 243 41.24 -47.58 20.22
CA ILE A 243 42.11 -48.09 21.28
C ILE A 243 42.07 -47.12 22.47
N PRO A 244 42.06 -47.58 23.74
CA PRO A 244 42.09 -46.68 24.89
C PRO A 244 43.46 -46.01 25.01
N ALA A 245 43.56 -44.74 24.62
CA ALA A 245 44.74 -43.92 24.90
C ALA A 245 44.66 -43.40 26.34
N GLN A 246 45.43 -44.04 27.22
CA GLN A 246 45.76 -43.55 28.54
C GLN A 246 46.55 -42.23 28.40
N GLY A 247 45.96 -41.10 28.78
CA GLY A 247 46.59 -39.78 28.72
C GLY A 247 46.24 -38.92 29.94
N TRP A 248 47.22 -38.77 30.84
CA TRP A 248 47.22 -37.85 31.99
C TRP A 248 47.04 -36.39 31.57
N GLY A 249 46.08 -35.66 32.16
CA GLY A 249 46.01 -34.20 32.07
C GLY A 249 44.66 -33.58 32.42
N GLY A 250 44.46 -33.26 33.71
CA GLY A 250 43.61 -32.17 34.22
C GLY A 250 42.27 -31.86 33.52
N SER A 251 41.23 -32.62 33.83
CA SER A 251 39.83 -32.29 33.53
C SER A 251 39.37 -31.03 34.27
N LEU A 252 39.24 -29.89 33.56
CA LEU A 252 38.39 -28.76 33.99
C LEU A 252 37.25 -28.45 32.99
N TRP A 253 37.09 -29.26 31.95
CA TRP A 253 35.89 -29.29 31.13
C TRP A 253 35.53 -30.75 30.94
N LYS A 254 34.43 -31.20 31.54
CA LYS A 254 33.91 -32.56 31.32
C LYS A 254 33.52 -32.63 29.84
N ALA A 255 34.35 -33.26 29.01
CA ALA A 255 33.99 -33.52 27.62
C ALA A 255 32.71 -34.34 27.64
N GLU A 256 31.68 -33.84 26.96
CA GLU A 256 30.38 -34.51 26.86
C GLU A 256 30.60 -35.92 26.31
N SER A 257 30.11 -36.94 27.03
CA SER A 257 30.31 -38.32 26.61
C SER A 257 29.53 -38.58 25.31
N ARG A 258 29.98 -39.57 24.52
CA ARG A 258 29.28 -39.97 23.28
C ARG A 258 27.80 -40.26 23.54
N ASP A 259 27.52 -40.89 24.67
CA ASP A 259 26.17 -41.31 25.04
C ASP A 259 25.31 -40.10 25.49
N GLU A 260 25.88 -39.14 26.23
CA GLU A 260 25.23 -37.85 26.55
C GLU A 260 24.88 -37.08 25.26
N LYS A 261 25.80 -37.08 24.27
CA LYS A 261 25.59 -36.43 22.97
C LYS A 261 24.52 -37.13 22.13
N LEU A 262 24.49 -38.46 22.12
CA LEU A 262 23.47 -39.26 21.45
C LEU A 262 22.09 -39.05 22.09
N GLU A 263 22.01 -38.97 23.41
CA GLU A 263 20.76 -38.67 24.13
C GLU A 263 20.24 -37.26 23.78
N ARG A 264 21.12 -36.26 23.79
CA ARG A 264 20.77 -34.89 23.39
C ARG A 264 20.26 -34.82 21.95
N LEU A 265 20.93 -35.50 21.01
CA LEU A 265 20.48 -35.59 19.62
C LEU A 265 19.14 -36.36 19.52
N GLY A 266 18.96 -37.40 20.33
CA GLY A 266 17.72 -38.16 20.46
C GLY A 266 16.52 -37.30 20.88
N GLN A 267 16.73 -36.27 21.71
CA GLN A 267 15.68 -35.31 22.10
C GLN A 267 15.52 -34.16 21.09
N THR A 268 16.61 -33.69 20.50
CA THR A 268 16.62 -32.52 19.62
C THR A 268 16.04 -32.83 18.24
N ILE A 269 16.33 -34.00 17.67
CA ILE A 269 15.85 -34.39 16.33
C ILE A 269 14.32 -34.45 16.25
N PRO A 270 13.59 -35.11 17.19
CA PRO A 270 12.13 -35.12 17.17
C PRO A 270 11.51 -33.71 17.33
N ARG A 271 12.10 -32.86 18.17
CA ARG A 271 11.65 -31.46 18.35
C ARG A 271 11.81 -30.66 17.06
N LEU A 272 12.97 -30.73 16.43
CA LEU A 272 13.22 -30.07 15.14
C LEU A 272 12.34 -30.64 14.02
N ALA A 273 12.08 -31.96 14.02
CA ALA A 273 11.17 -32.58 13.07
C ALA A 273 9.74 -32.07 13.22
N LYS A 274 9.23 -31.98 14.46
CA LYS A 274 7.90 -31.40 14.72
C LYS A 274 7.83 -29.91 14.35
N GLN A 275 8.90 -29.16 14.63
CA GLN A 275 8.98 -27.75 14.22
C GLN A 275 8.98 -27.59 12.70
N ALA A 276 9.70 -28.44 11.98
CA ALA A 276 9.72 -28.44 10.52
C ALA A 276 8.33 -28.74 9.93
N GLU A 277 7.61 -29.73 10.48
CA GLU A 277 6.22 -30.05 10.08
C GLU A 277 5.28 -28.85 10.27
N ILE A 278 5.33 -28.20 11.44
CA ILE A 278 4.52 -27.01 11.73
C ILE A 278 4.86 -25.86 10.76
N LEU A 279 6.15 -25.64 10.48
CA LEU A 279 6.58 -24.60 9.55
C LEU A 279 6.16 -24.92 8.11
N GLN A 280 6.20 -26.18 7.71
CA GLN A 280 5.72 -26.65 6.41
C GLN A 280 4.24 -26.34 6.22
N ASP A 281 3.38 -26.76 7.16
CA ASP A 281 1.94 -26.49 7.13
C ASP A 281 1.65 -24.99 7.02
N ARG A 282 2.42 -24.18 7.77
CA ARG A 282 2.31 -22.72 7.75
C ARG A 282 2.69 -22.12 6.40
N VAL A 283 3.76 -22.61 5.78
CA VAL A 283 4.21 -22.16 4.45
C VAL A 283 3.19 -22.54 3.39
N GLU A 284 2.70 -23.78 3.41
CA GLU A 284 1.67 -24.25 2.46
C GLU A 284 0.38 -23.43 2.56
N CYS A 285 -0.10 -23.19 3.79
CA CYS A 285 -1.27 -22.35 4.04
C CYS A 285 -1.06 -20.90 3.56
N ALA A 286 0.13 -20.33 3.78
CA ALA A 286 0.47 -18.99 3.33
C ALA A 286 0.52 -18.89 1.80
N ASN A 287 1.10 -19.89 1.14
CA ASN A 287 1.17 -19.97 -0.33
C ASN A 287 -0.22 -20.00 -0.94
N GLU A 288 -1.10 -20.90 -0.46
CA GLU A 288 -2.44 -21.06 -1.01
C GLU A 288 -3.31 -19.82 -0.77
N SER A 289 -3.23 -19.26 0.44
CA SER A 289 -3.93 -18.02 0.76
C SER A 289 -3.46 -16.86 -0.11
N LEU A 290 -2.15 -16.73 -0.36
CA LEU A 290 -1.60 -15.67 -1.22
C LEU A 290 -2.03 -15.82 -2.67
N ARG A 291 -2.12 -17.05 -3.20
CA ARG A 291 -2.63 -17.27 -4.57
C ARG A 291 -4.07 -16.78 -4.70
N SER A 292 -4.94 -17.19 -3.77
CA SER A 292 -6.34 -16.78 -3.76
C SER A 292 -6.47 -15.26 -3.60
N ASP A 293 -5.72 -14.67 -2.66
CA ASP A 293 -5.72 -13.24 -2.43
C ASP A 293 -5.18 -12.44 -3.62
N PHE A 294 -4.16 -12.95 -4.32
CA PHE A 294 -3.60 -12.30 -5.49
C PHE A 294 -4.59 -12.26 -6.65
N GLN A 295 -5.33 -13.36 -6.88
CA GLN A 295 -6.39 -13.38 -7.88
C GLN A 295 -7.46 -12.33 -7.59
N ARG A 296 -7.92 -12.24 -6.32
CA ARG A 296 -8.86 -11.21 -5.89
C ARG A 296 -8.29 -9.80 -6.10
N TRP A 297 -7.05 -9.58 -5.63
CA TRP A 297 -6.36 -8.30 -5.77
C TRP A 297 -6.25 -7.88 -7.23
N ASN A 298 -6.00 -8.80 -8.16
CA ASN A 298 -5.86 -8.45 -9.57
C ASN A 298 -7.16 -7.87 -10.16
N VAL A 299 -8.31 -8.44 -9.78
CA VAL A 299 -9.64 -7.95 -10.18
C VAL A 299 -9.93 -6.58 -9.54
N GLU A 300 -9.74 -6.46 -8.22
CA GLU A 300 -9.91 -5.19 -7.50
C GLU A 300 -9.02 -4.10 -8.09
N LYS A 301 -7.75 -4.42 -8.36
CA LYS A 301 -6.78 -3.52 -8.96
C LYS A 301 -7.22 -2.99 -10.30
N GLN A 302 -7.69 -3.87 -11.19
CA GLN A 302 -8.14 -3.45 -12.50
C GLN A 302 -9.31 -2.47 -12.38
N GLN A 303 -10.27 -2.74 -11.50
CA GLN A 303 -11.39 -1.85 -11.25
C GLN A 303 -10.97 -0.52 -10.62
N ASP A 304 -10.09 -0.56 -9.63
CA ASP A 304 -9.57 0.64 -8.95
C ASP A 304 -8.82 1.55 -9.93
N LEU A 305 -7.89 1.00 -10.73
CA LEU A 305 -7.14 1.75 -11.73
C LEU A 305 -8.07 2.35 -12.79
N LYS A 306 -9.05 1.58 -13.26
CA LYS A 306 -10.07 2.07 -14.20
C LYS A 306 -10.84 3.25 -13.59
N ASN A 307 -11.31 3.11 -12.35
CA ASN A 307 -12.07 4.16 -11.67
C ASN A 307 -11.25 5.43 -11.47
N MET A 308 -9.97 5.31 -11.10
CA MET A 308 -9.07 6.47 -10.96
C MET A 308 -8.92 7.22 -12.29
N LEU A 309 -8.70 6.50 -13.39
CA LEU A 309 -8.55 7.11 -14.71
C LEU A 309 -9.84 7.75 -15.22
N ILE A 310 -11.00 7.11 -15.01
CA ILE A 310 -12.30 7.68 -15.37
C ILE A 310 -12.57 8.95 -14.55
N ALA A 311 -12.35 8.92 -13.24
CA ALA A 311 -12.55 10.08 -12.38
C ALA A 311 -11.66 11.27 -12.81
N MET A 312 -10.41 11.00 -13.19
CA MET A 312 -9.51 12.02 -13.74
C MET A 312 -10.04 12.59 -15.07
N ALA A 313 -10.48 11.72 -15.99
CA ALA A 313 -11.03 12.15 -17.28
C ALA A 313 -12.30 13.00 -17.10
N ASP A 314 -13.25 12.55 -16.29
CA ASP A 314 -14.50 13.26 -16.02
C ASP A 314 -14.24 14.64 -15.42
N ARG A 315 -13.24 14.74 -14.56
CA ARG A 315 -12.82 16.00 -13.94
C ARG A 315 -12.26 16.97 -14.96
N HIS A 316 -11.42 16.50 -15.88
CA HIS A 316 -10.90 17.31 -16.98
C HIS A 316 -12.00 17.70 -17.97
N ILE A 317 -12.91 16.79 -18.33
CA ILE A 317 -14.05 17.08 -19.20
C ILE A 317 -14.90 18.22 -18.61
N ARG A 318 -15.30 18.09 -17.33
CA ARG A 318 -16.08 19.14 -16.66
C ARG A 318 -15.37 20.48 -16.62
N HIS A 319 -14.06 20.48 -16.39
CA HIS A 319 -13.25 21.69 -16.38
C HIS A 319 -13.23 22.36 -17.75
N TYR A 320 -12.87 21.62 -18.81
CA TYR A 320 -12.80 22.19 -20.16
C TYR A 320 -14.18 22.61 -20.70
N GLN A 321 -15.25 21.92 -20.31
CA GLN A 321 -16.63 22.36 -20.60
C GLN A 321 -16.95 23.70 -19.94
N GLN A 322 -16.58 23.91 -18.68
CA GLN A 322 -16.76 25.21 -18.00
C GLN A 322 -15.99 26.33 -18.70
N CYS A 323 -14.75 26.04 -19.11
CA CYS A 323 -13.94 27.02 -19.83
C CYS A 323 -14.53 27.36 -21.20
N MET A 324 -15.00 26.36 -21.94
CA MET A 324 -15.65 26.55 -23.25
C MET A 324 -16.93 27.36 -23.12
N ASN A 325 -17.81 27.01 -22.17
CA ASN A 325 -19.06 27.73 -21.95
C ASN A 325 -18.82 29.21 -21.62
N ALA A 326 -17.75 29.51 -20.85
CA ALA A 326 -17.38 30.89 -20.54
C ALA A 326 -17.10 31.73 -21.81
N TRP A 327 -16.51 31.13 -22.85
CA TRP A 327 -16.27 31.82 -24.12
C TRP A 327 -17.53 31.87 -24.99
N GLU A 328 -18.33 30.80 -25.04
CA GLU A 328 -19.58 30.74 -25.82
C GLU A 328 -20.63 31.76 -25.33
N ASP A 329 -20.76 31.93 -24.01
CA ASP A 329 -21.66 32.90 -23.39
C ASP A 329 -21.32 34.33 -23.83
N ILE A 330 -20.03 34.65 -23.89
CA ILE A 330 -19.53 35.96 -24.32
C ILE A 330 -19.75 36.18 -25.82
N LEU A 331 -19.42 35.19 -26.66
CA LEU A 331 -19.64 35.28 -28.11
C LEU A 331 -21.12 35.48 -28.46
N THR A 332 -22.01 34.83 -27.72
CA THR A 332 -23.46 34.99 -27.90
C THR A 332 -23.92 36.39 -27.50
N GLY A 333 -23.45 36.90 -26.37
CA GLY A 333 -23.73 38.28 -25.94
C GLY A 333 -23.30 39.33 -26.96
N LEU A 334 -22.07 39.22 -27.48
CA LEU A 334 -21.52 40.16 -28.47
C LEU A 334 -22.26 40.14 -29.82
N LYS A 335 -22.81 38.98 -30.22
CA LYS A 335 -23.65 38.86 -31.42
C LYS A 335 -25.03 39.52 -31.24
N LEU A 336 -25.61 39.41 -30.04
CA LEU A 336 -26.91 40.02 -29.73
C LEU A 336 -26.84 41.55 -29.64
N ASP A 337 -25.70 42.09 -29.20
CA ASP A 337 -25.47 43.54 -29.12
C ASP A 337 -25.14 44.19 -30.48
N GLY A 338 -25.24 43.45 -31.59
CA GLY A 338 -25.01 43.97 -32.95
C GLY A 338 -23.55 44.34 -33.25
N MET A 339 -22.62 44.08 -32.34
CA MET A 339 -21.18 44.34 -32.51
C MET A 339 -20.44 43.23 -33.27
N GLY A 340 -21.11 42.11 -33.57
CA GLY A 340 -20.53 40.95 -34.25
C GLY A 340 -21.28 40.57 -35.53
N SER A 341 -21.30 41.45 -36.54
CA SER A 341 -21.99 41.15 -37.81
C SER A 341 -21.28 40.12 -38.71
N ASP A 342 -20.04 39.68 -38.41
CA ASP A 342 -19.31 38.74 -39.28
C ASP A 342 -18.39 37.74 -38.53
N VAL A 343 -18.77 37.25 -37.35
CA VAL A 343 -18.04 36.13 -36.71
C VAL A 343 -18.74 34.81 -36.99
N ASN A 344 -18.31 34.16 -38.08
CA ASN A 344 -18.69 32.79 -38.44
C ASN A 344 -18.12 31.80 -37.40
N VAL A 345 -18.83 31.65 -36.29
CA VAL A 345 -18.55 30.63 -35.28
C VAL A 345 -18.94 29.30 -35.90
N GLY A 346 -17.94 28.46 -36.20
CA GLY A 346 -18.13 27.13 -36.75
C GLY A 346 -19.08 26.27 -35.89
N PRO A 347 -19.53 25.12 -36.42
CA PRO A 347 -20.55 24.31 -35.75
C PRO A 347 -20.11 23.92 -34.33
N PRO A 348 -21.03 23.91 -33.36
CA PRO A 348 -20.72 23.55 -31.98
C PRO A 348 -20.10 22.14 -31.93
N VAL A 349 -18.99 22.01 -31.21
CA VAL A 349 -18.30 20.74 -31.03
C VAL A 349 -19.19 19.83 -30.19
N LYS A 350 -19.87 18.89 -30.85
CA LYS A 350 -20.64 17.85 -30.16
C LYS A 350 -19.66 16.91 -29.47
N ILE A 351 -19.50 17.07 -28.16
CA ILE A 351 -18.80 16.09 -27.31
C ILE A 351 -19.79 14.92 -27.09
N PRO A 352 -19.46 13.69 -27.51
CA PRO A 352 -20.28 12.52 -27.20
C PRO A 352 -20.34 12.33 -25.68
N VAL A 353 -21.55 12.14 -25.16
CA VAL A 353 -21.84 11.80 -23.74
C VAL A 353 -21.34 10.39 -23.43
#